data_AF-A0A366M7W5-F1
#
_entry.id   AF-A0A366M7W5-F1
#
_cell.length_a   1.000
_cell.length_b   1.000
_cell.length_c   1.000
_cell.angle_alpha   90.00
_cell.angle_beta   90.00
_cell.angle_gamma   90.00
#
_symmetry.space_group_name_H-M   'P 1'
#
loop_
_entity.id
_entity.type
_entity.pdbx_description
1 polymer ?
#
loop_
_entity_poly.entity_id
_entity_poly.type
_entity_poly.pdbx_seq_one_letter_code
_entity_poly.pdbx_strand_id
1 'polypeptide(L)'
;MERVTNWIFKIEPGDLLTLINITLQNGYSYNGGALFNEGKLTIQNCQIQYNKAEQGGGIYSQGNISNLTIDCSIMNNNQANYEGIGIYNSQGKIIINNFIFNNNNAYYAGAGIENDGYYNEFFVNKCTFIDNYAQYGGTGIGNRYGLLTIIKSIFKNNKTDYSGGVVGSYGDNLTVINSTFTNNTSESDAGALGNMGDNFKVINSTFNNNSVFNYGGASGSSGDNFTLINSTFNNNNVGGDYYGGGVVGNEGNNFTVINSLFNNNIADNFTGGASGNSEHYFTVINSIFINNRAIQKGAIGNIGENLTVINSKFMNNSAEEYDAAIGAASDNVTIINSTFINNNAPQVEQYTLLLEKI
;
A
#
# COMPACT_ATOMS: atom_id res chain seq x y z
N MET A 1 -26.44 10.10 -26.67
CA MET A 1 -27.22 9.49 -25.57
C MET A 1 -27.35 10.53 -24.48
N GLU A 2 -28.56 10.88 -24.07
CA GLU A 2 -28.78 11.76 -22.92
C GLU A 2 -28.17 11.10 -21.68
N ARG A 3 -27.31 11.83 -20.96
CA ARG A 3 -26.76 11.37 -19.69
C ARG A 3 -27.89 11.38 -18.67
N VAL A 4 -28.42 10.22 -18.32
CA VAL A 4 -29.36 10.08 -17.20
C VAL A 4 -28.61 10.48 -15.93
N THR A 5 -29.07 11.53 -15.27
CA THR A 5 -28.51 12.04 -14.00
C THR A 5 -29.52 11.77 -12.89
N ASN A 6 -29.37 10.66 -12.17
CA ASN A 6 -30.18 10.35 -10.98
C ASN A 6 -29.30 10.34 -9.72
N TRP A 7 -28.56 11.43 -9.49
CA TRP A 7 -27.99 11.73 -8.18
C TRP A 7 -29.10 11.82 -7.15
N ILE A 8 -28.86 11.35 -5.93
CA ILE A 8 -29.78 11.60 -4.81
C ILE A 8 -29.59 13.05 -4.33
N PHE A 9 -28.34 13.50 -4.20
CA PHE A 9 -28.03 14.91 -3.95
C PHE A 9 -26.89 15.42 -4.86
N LYS A 10 -27.04 16.67 -5.30
CA LYS A 10 -25.97 17.51 -5.86
C LYS A 10 -25.74 18.68 -4.90
N ILE A 11 -24.48 18.89 -4.50
CA ILE A 11 -24.08 20.01 -3.64
C ILE A 11 -23.36 21.01 -4.53
N GLU A 12 -23.93 22.19 -4.71
CA GLU A 12 -23.35 23.23 -5.58
C GLU A 12 -22.17 23.95 -4.90
N PRO A 13 -21.30 24.64 -5.66
CA PRO A 13 -20.22 25.43 -5.10
C PRO A 13 -20.71 26.47 -4.08
N GLY A 14 -20.09 26.48 -2.89
CA GLY A 14 -20.44 27.39 -1.79
C GLY A 14 -21.53 26.87 -0.85
N ASP A 15 -22.23 25.81 -1.22
CA ASP A 15 -23.25 25.19 -0.37
C ASP A 15 -22.62 24.26 0.69
N LEU A 16 -23.35 24.11 1.79
CA LEU A 16 -23.04 23.16 2.87
C LEU A 16 -24.18 22.14 2.99
N LEU A 17 -23.85 20.87 2.86
CA LEU A 17 -24.75 19.77 3.17
C LEU A 17 -24.17 18.93 4.32
N THR A 18 -25.01 18.65 5.32
CA THR A 18 -24.70 17.71 6.40
C THR A 18 -25.74 16.60 6.42
N LEU A 19 -25.30 15.36 6.29
CA LEU A 19 -26.13 14.17 6.28
C LEU A 19 -25.86 13.37 7.55
N ILE A 20 -26.91 13.06 8.31
CA ILE A 20 -26.81 12.38 9.61
C ILE A 20 -27.86 11.27 9.67
N ASN A 21 -27.44 10.03 9.97
CA ASN A 21 -28.34 8.89 10.20
C ASN A 21 -29.26 8.57 9.01
N ILE A 22 -28.74 8.63 7.78
CA ILE A 22 -29.54 8.31 6.57
C ILE A 22 -28.91 7.21 5.72
N THR A 23 -29.74 6.55 4.92
CA THR A 23 -29.32 5.58 3.91
C THR A 23 -29.51 6.18 2.51
N LEU A 24 -28.43 6.20 1.73
CA LEU A 24 -28.39 6.59 0.33
C LEU A 24 -28.18 5.34 -0.52
N GLN A 25 -29.17 4.98 -1.32
CA GLN A 25 -29.13 3.72 -2.07
C GLN A 25 -29.80 3.78 -3.42
N ASN A 26 -29.36 2.90 -4.31
CA ASN A 26 -29.87 2.72 -5.67
C ASN A 26 -29.81 3.99 -6.53
N GLY A 27 -28.89 4.90 -6.20
CA GLY A 27 -28.56 6.04 -7.05
C GLY A 27 -27.84 5.60 -8.32
N TYR A 28 -28.14 6.26 -9.44
CA TYR A 28 -27.56 5.94 -10.75
C TYR A 28 -27.22 7.22 -11.51
N SER A 29 -25.94 7.46 -11.77
CA SER A 29 -25.52 8.68 -12.45
C SER A 29 -24.27 8.48 -13.30
N TYR A 30 -23.81 9.53 -13.96
CA TYR A 30 -22.50 9.49 -14.61
C TYR A 30 -21.36 9.65 -13.57
N ASN A 31 -21.48 10.64 -12.67
CA ASN A 31 -20.47 10.94 -11.64
C ASN A 31 -21.10 10.94 -10.25
N GLY A 32 -20.74 10.04 -9.34
CA GLY A 32 -21.31 10.05 -7.98
C GLY A 32 -22.64 9.33 -7.96
N GLY A 33 -22.72 8.02 -7.74
CA GLY A 33 -24.00 7.32 -7.87
C GLY A 33 -25.06 7.84 -6.89
N ALA A 34 -24.68 8.09 -5.65
CA ALA A 34 -25.54 8.75 -4.65
C ALA A 34 -25.36 10.26 -4.62
N LEU A 35 -24.11 10.73 -4.63
CA LEU A 35 -23.75 12.09 -4.26
C LEU A 35 -22.75 12.70 -5.26
N PHE A 36 -23.06 13.90 -5.73
CA PHE A 36 -22.12 14.75 -6.47
C PHE A 36 -21.84 16.02 -5.67
N ASN A 37 -20.61 16.18 -5.19
CA ASN A 37 -20.21 17.27 -4.30
C ASN A 37 -19.30 18.27 -5.01
N GLU A 38 -19.75 19.52 -5.11
CA GLU A 38 -18.95 20.68 -5.53
C GLU A 38 -18.78 21.73 -4.42
N GLY A 39 -19.45 21.52 -3.28
CA GLY A 39 -19.41 22.36 -2.09
C GLY A 39 -18.78 21.65 -0.89
N LYS A 40 -19.31 21.94 0.31
CA LYS A 40 -18.86 21.30 1.56
C LYS A 40 -19.84 20.22 1.98
N LEU A 41 -19.33 18.99 2.13
CA LEU A 41 -20.14 17.82 2.48
C LEU A 41 -19.63 17.17 3.76
N THR A 42 -20.52 17.04 4.73
CA THR A 42 -20.30 16.27 5.96
C THR A 42 -21.25 15.09 6.01
N ILE A 43 -20.72 13.87 6.17
CA ILE A 43 -21.50 12.64 6.26
C ILE A 43 -21.20 11.98 7.59
N GLN A 44 -22.24 11.72 8.38
CA GLN A 44 -22.14 11.13 9.70
C GLN A 44 -23.16 10.00 9.87
N ASN A 45 -22.71 8.82 10.31
CA ASN A 45 -23.61 7.70 10.61
C ASN A 45 -24.55 7.33 9.44
N CYS A 46 -24.06 7.44 8.20
CA CYS A 46 -24.83 7.15 7.01
C CYS A 46 -24.42 5.81 6.39
N GLN A 47 -25.31 5.26 5.57
CA GLN A 47 -25.05 4.10 4.72
C GLN A 47 -25.13 4.53 3.26
N ILE A 48 -24.10 4.24 2.46
CA ILE A 48 -24.05 4.54 1.03
C ILE A 48 -23.87 3.21 0.30
N GLN A 49 -24.97 2.68 -0.24
CA GLN A 49 -25.00 1.30 -0.70
C GLN A 49 -25.73 1.11 -2.03
N TYR A 50 -25.27 0.14 -2.82
CA TYR A 50 -25.90 -0.22 -4.09
C TYR A 50 -26.05 0.97 -5.06
N ASN A 51 -25.14 1.94 -4.99
CA ASN A 51 -25.11 3.05 -5.91
C ASN A 51 -24.17 2.72 -7.07
N LYS A 52 -24.49 3.26 -8.24
CA LYS A 52 -23.76 3.00 -9.47
C LYS A 52 -23.47 4.28 -10.22
N ALA A 53 -22.24 4.42 -10.70
CA ALA A 53 -21.85 5.51 -11.59
C ALA A 53 -20.80 5.06 -12.61
N GLU A 54 -20.45 5.93 -13.57
CA GLU A 54 -19.26 5.72 -14.39
C GLU A 54 -17.99 6.04 -13.57
N GLN A 55 -18.03 7.10 -12.77
CA GLN A 55 -16.99 7.50 -11.80
C GLN A 55 -17.62 7.81 -10.44
N GLY A 56 -17.00 7.44 -9.32
CA GLY A 56 -17.59 7.77 -8.01
C GLY A 56 -18.85 6.96 -7.71
N GLY A 57 -18.80 5.63 -7.74
CA GLY A 57 -19.99 4.77 -7.56
C GLY A 57 -20.90 5.17 -6.38
N GLY A 58 -20.33 5.60 -5.25
CA GLY A 58 -21.04 6.25 -4.14
C GLY A 58 -21.01 7.78 -4.25
N ILE A 59 -19.81 8.35 -4.10
CA ILE A 59 -19.58 9.80 -4.02
C ILE A 59 -18.58 10.22 -5.09
N TYR A 60 -18.89 11.32 -5.76
CA TYR A 60 -17.93 12.06 -6.56
C TYR A 60 -17.78 13.46 -5.99
N SER A 61 -16.56 13.86 -5.61
CA SER A 61 -16.24 15.18 -5.07
C SER A 61 -15.30 15.91 -6.02
N GLN A 62 -15.66 17.15 -6.37
CA GLN A 62 -14.86 18.05 -7.20
C GLN A 62 -14.92 19.49 -6.70
N GLY A 63 -14.00 20.34 -7.16
CA GLY A 63 -13.93 21.76 -6.82
C GLY A 63 -12.91 22.09 -5.73
N ASN A 64 -12.22 23.22 -5.91
CA ASN A 64 -11.07 23.67 -5.10
C ASN A 64 -11.37 23.89 -3.60
N ILE A 65 -12.62 24.16 -3.24
CA ILE A 65 -13.05 24.35 -1.83
C ILE A 65 -13.80 23.13 -1.28
N SER A 66 -13.92 22.06 -2.07
CA SER A 66 -14.61 20.87 -1.60
C SER A 66 -13.83 20.28 -0.42
N ASN A 67 -14.53 20.22 0.71
CA ASN A 67 -14.06 19.56 1.90
C ASN A 67 -15.02 18.42 2.13
N LEU A 68 -14.58 17.22 1.80
CA LEU A 68 -15.32 16.00 2.09
C LEU A 68 -14.87 15.49 3.44
N THR A 69 -15.71 15.70 4.46
CA THR A 69 -15.51 15.10 5.78
C THR A 69 -16.50 13.98 5.98
N ILE A 70 -15.99 12.77 6.14
CA ILE A 70 -16.83 11.61 6.35
C ILE A 70 -16.45 11.01 7.70
N ASP A 71 -17.45 10.77 8.54
CA ASP A 71 -17.28 10.14 9.85
C ASP A 71 -18.31 9.02 10.05
N CYS A 72 -17.85 7.92 10.67
CA CYS A 72 -18.71 6.88 11.22
C CYS A 72 -19.76 6.31 10.24
N SER A 73 -19.39 6.05 8.98
CA SER A 73 -20.35 5.67 7.94
C SER A 73 -19.89 4.39 7.22
N ILE A 74 -20.80 3.76 6.45
CA ILE A 74 -20.55 2.50 5.74
C ILE A 74 -20.77 2.70 4.24
N MET A 75 -19.87 2.17 3.42
CA MET A 75 -20.00 2.11 1.97
C MET A 75 -19.82 0.70 1.47
N ASN A 76 -20.89 0.17 0.90
CA ASN A 76 -20.95 -1.23 0.52
C ASN A 76 -21.65 -1.50 -0.79
N ASN A 77 -21.13 -2.46 -1.55
CA ASN A 77 -21.72 -2.93 -2.81
C ASN A 77 -21.96 -1.81 -3.84
N ASN A 78 -21.13 -0.76 -3.83
CA ASN A 78 -21.18 0.25 -4.88
C ASN A 78 -20.38 -0.25 -6.09
N GLN A 79 -20.76 0.20 -7.28
CA GLN A 79 -20.14 -0.23 -8.55
C GLN A 79 -19.80 0.97 -9.43
N ALA A 80 -18.61 0.98 -10.01
CA ALA A 80 -18.20 1.96 -11.02
C ALA A 80 -17.50 1.27 -12.19
N ASN A 81 -17.79 1.75 -13.40
CA ASN A 81 -17.23 1.18 -14.63
C ASN A 81 -15.79 1.66 -14.91
N TYR A 82 -15.37 2.77 -14.32
CA TYR A 82 -14.01 3.29 -14.45
C TYR A 82 -13.35 3.40 -13.07
N GLU A 83 -13.35 4.58 -12.43
CA GLU A 83 -12.50 4.89 -11.27
C GLU A 83 -13.30 5.28 -10.01
N GLY A 84 -12.70 5.05 -8.83
CA GLY A 84 -13.13 5.61 -7.54
C GLY A 84 -14.52 5.18 -7.12
N ILE A 85 -14.79 3.88 -7.00
CA ILE A 85 -16.17 3.40 -6.82
C ILE A 85 -16.79 3.90 -5.53
N GLY A 86 -16.04 3.94 -4.45
CA GLY A 86 -16.60 4.41 -3.21
C GLY A 86 -16.66 5.92 -3.25
N ILE A 87 -15.48 6.52 -3.32
CA ILE A 87 -15.29 7.96 -3.40
C ILE A 87 -14.29 8.25 -4.50
N TYR A 88 -14.67 9.11 -5.43
CA TYR A 88 -13.73 9.74 -6.36
C TYR A 88 -13.56 11.20 -5.97
N ASN A 89 -12.32 11.63 -5.69
CA ASN A 89 -11.98 13.00 -5.33
C ASN A 89 -11.05 13.61 -6.38
N SER A 90 -11.53 14.55 -7.20
CA SER A 90 -10.71 15.17 -8.26
C SER A 90 -9.98 16.43 -7.80
N GLN A 91 -10.45 17.09 -6.75
CA GLN A 91 -9.90 18.32 -6.19
C GLN A 91 -10.31 18.45 -4.73
N GLY A 92 -9.66 19.36 -3.99
CA GLY A 92 -10.06 19.68 -2.62
C GLY A 92 -9.58 18.64 -1.59
N LYS A 93 -9.77 18.99 -0.32
CA LYS A 93 -9.28 18.23 0.83
C LYS A 93 -10.28 17.13 1.19
N ILE A 94 -9.77 15.95 1.46
CA ILE A 94 -10.57 14.79 1.87
C ILE A 94 -10.07 14.25 3.21
N ILE A 95 -10.99 14.19 4.18
CA ILE A 95 -10.74 13.64 5.51
C ILE A 95 -11.78 12.56 5.77
N ILE A 96 -11.32 11.33 5.96
CA ILE A 96 -12.19 10.19 6.22
C ILE A 96 -11.80 9.61 7.58
N ASN A 97 -12.78 9.56 8.47
CA ASN A 97 -12.63 9.05 9.82
C ASN A 97 -13.61 7.89 10.05
N ASN A 98 -13.15 6.86 10.77
CA ASN A 98 -14.01 5.81 11.33
C ASN A 98 -14.98 5.19 10.30
N PHE A 99 -14.50 4.94 9.08
CA PHE A 99 -15.35 4.53 7.96
C PHE A 99 -15.08 3.09 7.54
N ILE A 100 -16.11 2.38 7.09
CA ILE A 100 -16.00 1.02 6.58
C ILE A 100 -16.32 0.99 5.08
N PHE A 101 -15.33 0.65 4.27
CA PHE A 101 -15.48 0.32 2.86
C PHE A 101 -15.46 -1.20 2.71
N ASN A 102 -16.60 -1.81 2.34
CA ASN A 102 -16.65 -3.25 2.13
C ASN A 102 -17.31 -3.68 0.83
N ASN A 103 -16.83 -4.77 0.24
CA ASN A 103 -17.41 -5.36 -0.96
C ASN A 103 -17.65 -4.35 -2.11
N ASN A 104 -16.74 -3.37 -2.27
CA ASN A 104 -16.78 -2.47 -3.42
C ASN A 104 -15.97 -3.09 -4.57
N ASN A 105 -16.51 -3.09 -5.79
CA ASN A 105 -15.93 -3.76 -6.97
C ASN A 105 -15.68 -2.79 -8.13
N ALA A 106 -14.40 -2.55 -8.45
CA ALA A 106 -13.93 -1.55 -9.40
C ALA A 106 -13.50 -2.26 -10.65
N TYR A 107 -13.92 -1.72 -11.79
CA TYR A 107 -13.28 -2.13 -13.02
C TYR A 107 -11.87 -1.56 -13.15
N TYR A 108 -11.59 -0.30 -12.75
CA TYR A 108 -10.25 0.27 -12.86
C TYR A 108 -9.47 0.33 -11.54
N ALA A 109 -9.62 1.40 -10.76
CA ALA A 109 -8.88 1.61 -9.52
C ALA A 109 -9.73 2.26 -8.42
N GLY A 110 -9.20 2.27 -7.20
CA GLY A 110 -9.79 3.02 -6.08
C GLY A 110 -11.13 2.44 -5.62
N ALA A 111 -11.18 1.12 -5.37
CA ALA A 111 -12.46 0.49 -5.05
C ALA A 111 -13.09 1.06 -3.77
N GLY A 112 -12.26 1.37 -2.78
CA GLY A 112 -12.65 2.26 -1.68
C GLY A 112 -12.63 3.72 -2.11
N ILE A 113 -11.44 4.26 -2.38
CA ILE A 113 -11.25 5.69 -2.67
C ILE A 113 -10.25 5.86 -3.81
N GLU A 114 -10.56 6.75 -4.74
CA GLU A 114 -9.60 7.30 -5.70
C GLU A 114 -9.41 8.79 -5.42
N ASN A 115 -8.15 9.23 -5.34
CA ASN A 115 -7.77 10.62 -5.18
C ASN A 115 -6.90 11.10 -6.35
N ASP A 116 -7.48 11.99 -7.15
CA ASP A 116 -6.88 12.68 -8.30
C ASP A 116 -6.62 14.17 -8.01
N GLY A 117 -6.79 14.60 -6.76
CA GLY A 117 -6.56 15.98 -6.35
C GLY A 117 -5.09 16.38 -6.33
N TYR A 118 -4.68 17.33 -7.17
CA TYR A 118 -3.34 17.93 -7.09
C TYR A 118 -3.15 18.71 -5.79
N TYR A 119 -2.00 18.49 -5.14
CA TYR A 119 -1.58 19.19 -3.90
C TYR A 119 -2.60 19.14 -2.75
N ASN A 120 -3.50 18.16 -2.76
CA ASN A 120 -4.48 18.06 -1.71
C ASN A 120 -3.94 17.29 -0.50
N GLU A 121 -4.55 17.58 0.65
CA GLU A 121 -4.35 16.82 1.87
C GLU A 121 -5.38 15.69 1.92
N PHE A 122 -4.93 14.44 1.81
CA PHE A 122 -5.78 13.27 1.91
C PHE A 122 -5.47 12.48 3.19
N PHE A 123 -6.41 12.54 4.13
CA PHE A 123 -6.30 11.86 5.43
C PHE A 123 -7.30 10.72 5.57
N VAL A 124 -6.79 9.52 5.86
CA VAL A 124 -7.58 8.33 6.15
C VAL A 124 -7.25 7.84 7.55
N ASN A 125 -8.18 7.98 8.48
CA ASN A 125 -7.95 7.74 9.89
C ASN A 125 -8.98 6.77 10.49
N LYS A 126 -8.52 5.68 11.09
CA LYS A 126 -9.38 4.65 11.71
C LYS A 126 -10.39 4.03 10.75
N CYS A 127 -10.03 3.89 9.48
CA CYS A 127 -10.89 3.31 8.47
C CYS A 127 -10.63 1.81 8.31
N THR A 128 -11.62 1.07 7.82
CA THR A 128 -11.51 -0.35 7.48
C THR A 128 -11.89 -0.55 6.03
N PHE A 129 -11.00 -1.17 5.26
CA PHE A 129 -11.20 -1.59 3.88
C PHE A 129 -11.17 -3.11 3.86
N ILE A 130 -12.31 -3.74 3.61
CA ILE A 130 -12.44 -5.20 3.67
C ILE A 130 -13.13 -5.78 2.44
N ASP A 131 -12.55 -6.83 1.89
CA ASP A 131 -13.10 -7.57 0.75
C ASP A 131 -13.41 -6.65 -0.46
N ASN A 132 -12.60 -5.61 -0.69
CA ASN A 132 -12.73 -4.75 -1.87
C ASN A 132 -11.89 -5.31 -3.03
N TYR A 133 -12.36 -5.08 -4.24
CA TYR A 133 -11.76 -5.60 -5.46
C TYR A 133 -11.63 -4.49 -6.51
N ALA A 134 -10.53 -4.48 -7.25
CA ALA A 134 -10.26 -3.60 -8.38
C ALA A 134 -9.41 -4.36 -9.39
N GLN A 135 -9.63 -4.13 -10.67
CA GLN A 135 -8.83 -4.81 -11.69
C GLN A 135 -7.41 -4.21 -11.80
N TYR A 136 -7.27 -2.88 -11.88
CA TYR A 136 -6.00 -2.23 -12.26
C TYR A 136 -5.19 -1.59 -11.12
N GLY A 137 -5.76 -1.28 -9.95
CA GLY A 137 -4.97 -0.86 -8.78
C GLY A 137 -5.66 -0.17 -7.62
N GLY A 138 -4.94 0.05 -6.52
CA GLY A 138 -5.40 0.85 -5.38
C GLY A 138 -6.74 0.40 -4.80
N THR A 139 -6.94 -0.91 -4.63
CA THR A 139 -8.26 -1.47 -4.29
C THR A 139 -8.87 -0.88 -3.03
N GLY A 140 -8.07 -0.64 -2.00
CA GLY A 140 -8.49 0.19 -0.89
C GLY A 140 -8.44 1.67 -1.27
N ILE A 141 -7.25 2.14 -1.65
CA ILE A 141 -6.98 3.54 -1.96
C ILE A 141 -6.06 3.64 -3.18
N GLY A 142 -6.54 4.31 -4.23
CA GLY A 142 -5.70 4.90 -5.27
C GLY A 142 -5.45 6.38 -4.96
N ASN A 143 -4.19 6.79 -4.97
CA ASN A 143 -3.78 8.17 -4.75
C ASN A 143 -2.86 8.61 -5.89
N ARG A 144 -3.44 9.16 -6.95
CA ARG A 144 -2.69 9.57 -8.13
C ARG A 144 -1.83 10.80 -7.89
N TYR A 145 -2.34 11.74 -7.11
CA TYR A 145 -1.66 13.00 -6.77
C TYR A 145 -1.89 13.35 -5.29
N GLY A 146 -1.14 14.33 -4.80
CA GLY A 146 -1.31 14.87 -3.43
C GLY A 146 -0.70 14.00 -2.33
N LEU A 147 -0.78 14.50 -1.10
CA LEU A 147 -0.21 13.87 0.09
C LEU A 147 -1.24 12.93 0.72
N LEU A 148 -0.91 11.63 0.79
CA LEU A 148 -1.73 10.65 1.48
C LEU A 148 -1.13 10.29 2.85
N THR A 149 -1.95 10.48 3.89
CA THR A 149 -1.64 10.01 5.25
C THR A 149 -2.70 9.04 5.75
N ILE A 150 -2.27 7.82 6.08
CA ILE A 150 -3.10 6.73 6.61
C ILE A 150 -2.72 6.46 8.07
N ILE A 151 -3.70 6.53 8.96
CA ILE A 151 -3.48 6.39 10.41
C ILE A 151 -4.47 5.40 11.01
N LYS A 152 -4.00 4.43 11.79
CA LYS A 152 -4.86 3.52 12.58
C LYS A 152 -5.89 2.75 11.74
N SER A 153 -5.59 2.48 10.48
CA SER A 153 -6.54 1.89 9.53
C SER A 153 -6.24 0.41 9.28
N ILE A 154 -7.26 -0.31 8.80
CA ILE A 154 -7.20 -1.76 8.55
C ILE A 154 -7.53 -2.02 7.09
N PHE A 155 -6.69 -2.80 6.41
CA PHE A 155 -6.89 -3.29 5.06
C PHE A 155 -6.85 -4.81 5.08
N LYS A 156 -7.98 -5.45 4.80
CA LYS A 156 -8.12 -6.90 4.93
C LYS A 156 -8.74 -7.53 3.68
N ASN A 157 -8.14 -8.60 3.17
CA ASN A 157 -8.69 -9.41 2.08
C ASN A 157 -9.01 -8.59 0.81
N ASN A 158 -8.32 -7.48 0.54
CA ASN A 158 -8.55 -6.73 -0.69
C ASN A 158 -7.71 -7.34 -1.82
N LYS A 159 -8.27 -7.40 -3.03
CA LYS A 159 -7.66 -8.06 -4.19
C LYS A 159 -7.56 -7.15 -5.40
N THR A 160 -6.35 -7.03 -5.95
CA THR A 160 -6.06 -6.37 -7.23
C THR A 160 -5.64 -7.41 -8.28
N ASP A 161 -6.13 -7.30 -9.50
CA ASP A 161 -5.70 -8.21 -10.59
C ASP A 161 -4.45 -7.74 -11.34
N TYR A 162 -4.09 -6.46 -11.31
CA TYR A 162 -2.88 -5.96 -11.95
C TYR A 162 -1.95 -5.26 -10.93
N SER A 163 -1.81 -3.93 -10.96
CA SER A 163 -0.73 -3.20 -10.29
C SER A 163 -1.17 -2.36 -9.09
N GLY A 164 -0.22 -1.83 -8.30
CA GLY A 164 -0.48 -0.77 -7.33
C GLY A 164 -1.00 -1.20 -5.95
N GLY A 165 -0.97 -2.49 -5.60
CA GLY A 165 -1.39 -2.98 -4.29
C GLY A 165 -2.79 -2.58 -3.83
N VAL A 166 -3.04 -2.70 -2.54
CA VAL A 166 -4.30 -2.24 -1.91
C VAL A 166 -4.29 -0.75 -1.68
N VAL A 167 -3.13 -0.22 -1.32
CA VAL A 167 -2.88 1.22 -1.32
C VAL A 167 -1.82 1.48 -2.37
N GLY A 168 -2.19 2.17 -3.43
CA GLY A 168 -1.29 2.61 -4.49
C GLY A 168 -1.19 4.12 -4.48
N SER A 169 -0.01 4.67 -4.25
CA SER A 169 0.23 6.12 -4.27
C SER A 169 1.24 6.51 -5.34
N TYR A 170 0.81 7.30 -6.30
CA TYR A 170 1.66 7.99 -7.29
C TYR A 170 1.88 9.46 -6.95
N GLY A 171 1.16 9.99 -5.95
CA GLY A 171 1.36 11.34 -5.43
C GLY A 171 2.65 11.49 -4.62
N ASP A 172 3.08 12.74 -4.40
CA ASP A 172 4.40 13.11 -3.89
C ASP A 172 4.88 12.32 -2.67
N ASN A 173 4.00 12.05 -1.70
CA ASN A 173 4.36 11.40 -0.45
C ASN A 173 3.25 10.49 0.11
N LEU A 174 3.65 9.36 0.69
CA LEU A 174 2.77 8.44 1.41
C LEU A 174 3.29 8.21 2.84
N THR A 175 2.44 8.46 3.83
CA THR A 175 2.74 8.14 5.24
C THR A 175 1.70 7.20 5.82
N VAL A 176 2.15 6.08 6.39
CA VAL A 176 1.30 5.07 7.04
C VAL A 176 1.74 4.85 8.48
N ILE A 177 0.81 5.00 9.42
CA ILE A 177 1.11 4.97 10.86
C ILE A 177 0.08 4.10 11.59
N ASN A 178 0.56 3.19 12.45
CA ASN A 178 -0.29 2.35 13.31
C ASN A 178 -1.36 1.55 12.55
N SER A 179 -1.09 1.14 11.30
CA SER A 179 -2.09 0.50 10.44
C SER A 179 -1.80 -0.99 10.23
N THR A 180 -2.81 -1.76 9.82
CA THR A 180 -2.71 -3.21 9.62
C THR A 180 -3.16 -3.61 8.23
N PHE A 181 -2.34 -4.40 7.55
CA PHE A 181 -2.61 -4.98 6.22
C PHE A 181 -2.60 -6.50 6.35
N THR A 182 -3.70 -7.18 6.04
CA THR A 182 -3.82 -8.62 6.23
C THR A 182 -4.48 -9.31 5.04
N ASN A 183 -3.87 -10.39 4.56
CA ASN A 183 -4.39 -11.22 3.47
C ASN A 183 -4.72 -10.42 2.19
N ASN A 184 -3.97 -9.36 1.92
CA ASN A 184 -4.18 -8.59 0.70
C ASN A 184 -3.38 -9.19 -0.45
N THR A 185 -3.96 -9.17 -1.65
CA THR A 185 -3.40 -9.85 -2.82
C THR A 185 -3.35 -8.95 -4.04
N SER A 186 -2.22 -8.94 -4.76
CA SER A 186 -2.11 -8.37 -6.12
C SER A 186 -1.47 -9.36 -7.08
N GLU A 187 -1.71 -9.27 -8.40
CA GLU A 187 -1.00 -10.14 -9.35
C GLU A 187 0.30 -9.51 -9.85
N SER A 188 0.35 -8.21 -10.13
CA SER A 188 1.55 -7.56 -10.69
C SER A 188 2.44 -6.95 -9.63
N ASP A 189 1.97 -5.94 -8.90
CA ASP A 189 2.87 -5.09 -8.10
C ASP A 189 2.40 -4.95 -6.64
N ALA A 190 3.36 -4.98 -5.71
CA ALA A 190 3.23 -4.71 -4.26
C ALA A 190 1.91 -5.22 -3.64
N GLY A 191 1.92 -6.42 -3.06
CA GLY A 191 0.75 -7.12 -2.49
C GLY A 191 -0.17 -6.31 -1.57
N ALA A 192 0.36 -5.40 -0.75
CA ALA A 192 -0.48 -4.55 0.11
C ALA A 192 -0.30 -3.05 -0.14
N LEU A 193 0.94 -2.59 -0.31
CA LEU A 193 1.21 -1.16 -0.40
C LEU A 193 2.30 -0.82 -1.42
N GLY A 194 1.93 -0.09 -2.47
CA GLY A 194 2.84 0.47 -3.46
C GLY A 194 2.94 2.00 -3.38
N ASN A 195 4.15 2.53 -3.51
CA ASN A 195 4.40 3.97 -3.60
C ASN A 195 5.35 4.30 -4.75
N MET A 196 5.00 5.29 -5.58
CA MET A 196 5.87 5.83 -6.63
C MET A 196 6.23 7.31 -6.39
N GLY A 197 5.75 7.93 -5.31
CA GLY A 197 6.12 9.30 -4.93
C GLY A 197 7.43 9.38 -4.15
N ASP A 198 8.07 10.54 -4.15
CA ASP A 198 9.40 10.79 -3.60
C ASP A 198 9.63 10.23 -2.19
N ASN A 199 8.68 10.37 -1.25
CA ASN A 199 8.87 9.88 0.12
C ASN A 199 7.76 8.95 0.61
N PHE A 200 8.18 7.76 1.01
CA PHE A 200 7.34 6.75 1.62
C PHE A 200 7.77 6.46 3.05
N LYS A 201 6.81 6.52 3.98
CA LYS A 201 7.06 6.25 5.39
C LYS A 201 6.05 5.27 5.97
N VAL A 202 6.53 4.22 6.61
CA VAL A 202 5.72 3.24 7.34
C VAL A 202 6.20 3.16 8.77
N ILE A 203 5.30 3.40 9.72
CA ILE A 203 5.61 3.50 11.14
C ILE A 203 4.63 2.65 11.94
N ASN A 204 5.14 1.85 12.88
CA ASN A 204 4.32 1.09 13.83
C ASN A 204 3.22 0.25 13.16
N SER A 205 3.47 -0.28 11.96
CA SER A 205 2.43 -0.93 11.15
C SER A 205 2.71 -2.41 10.97
N THR A 206 1.66 -3.19 10.70
CA THR A 206 1.74 -4.66 10.60
C THR A 206 1.22 -5.15 9.26
N PHE A 207 1.99 -6.02 8.62
CA PHE A 207 1.69 -6.65 7.33
C PHE A 207 1.72 -8.18 7.51
N ASN A 208 0.56 -8.81 7.46
CA ASN A 208 0.42 -10.26 7.66
C ASN A 208 -0.16 -10.95 6.42
N ASN A 209 0.50 -12.01 5.94
CA ASN A 209 -0.03 -12.87 4.88
C ASN A 209 -0.42 -12.11 3.59
N ASN A 210 0.25 -11.00 3.26
CA ASN A 210 -0.01 -10.32 1.99
C ASN A 210 0.78 -11.02 0.89
N SER A 211 0.20 -11.16 -0.30
CA SER A 211 0.83 -11.89 -1.40
C SER A 211 0.80 -11.12 -2.72
N VAL A 212 1.89 -11.19 -3.49
CA VAL A 212 1.93 -10.76 -4.89
C VAL A 212 2.28 -11.95 -5.79
N PHE A 213 1.96 -11.90 -7.09
CA PHE A 213 2.40 -12.92 -8.05
C PHE A 213 3.62 -12.54 -8.89
N ASN A 214 3.96 -11.25 -9.10
CA ASN A 214 5.12 -10.87 -9.92
C ASN A 214 6.18 -10.01 -9.20
N TYR A 215 5.87 -8.77 -8.78
CA TYR A 215 6.86 -7.77 -8.34
C TYR A 215 6.56 -7.18 -6.96
N GLY A 216 7.51 -7.30 -6.02
CA GLY A 216 7.46 -6.65 -4.70
C GLY A 216 6.41 -7.22 -3.74
N GLY A 217 6.80 -7.59 -2.51
CA GLY A 217 5.86 -8.28 -1.60
C GLY A 217 4.87 -7.39 -0.89
N ALA A 218 4.83 -7.44 0.42
CA ALA A 218 3.89 -6.68 1.22
C ALA A 218 3.96 -5.17 0.97
N SER A 219 5.15 -4.64 0.67
CA SER A 219 5.31 -3.22 0.43
C SER A 219 6.45 -2.91 -0.53
N GLY A 220 6.19 -2.04 -1.51
CA GLY A 220 7.19 -1.61 -2.50
C GLY A 220 7.18 -0.10 -2.68
N SER A 221 8.35 0.47 -2.94
CA SER A 221 8.49 1.86 -3.36
C SER A 221 9.42 2.00 -4.55
N SER A 222 9.07 2.86 -5.50
CA SER A 222 9.96 3.33 -6.57
C SER A 222 10.32 4.81 -6.47
N GLY A 223 9.83 5.50 -5.44
CA GLY A 223 10.27 6.84 -5.11
C GLY A 223 11.60 6.89 -4.35
N ASP A 224 12.16 8.09 -4.24
CA ASP A 224 13.51 8.34 -3.71
C ASP A 224 13.76 7.73 -2.32
N ASN A 225 12.84 7.92 -1.38
CA ASN A 225 13.08 7.61 0.02
C ASN A 225 12.01 6.69 0.58
N PHE A 226 12.40 5.51 1.05
CA PHE A 226 11.54 4.64 1.85
C PHE A 226 12.10 4.48 3.25
N THR A 227 11.32 4.90 4.25
CA THR A 227 11.63 4.72 5.67
C THR A 227 10.61 3.81 6.36
N LEU A 228 11.10 2.70 6.91
CA LEU A 228 10.35 1.74 7.70
C LEU A 228 10.79 1.77 9.16
N ILE A 229 9.87 2.01 10.09
CA ILE A 229 10.17 2.14 11.52
C ILE A 229 9.19 1.31 12.35
N ASN A 230 9.71 0.54 13.32
CA ASN A 230 8.92 -0.18 14.32
C ASN A 230 7.80 -1.04 13.71
N SER A 231 8.02 -1.63 12.54
CA SER A 231 6.96 -2.30 11.77
C SER A 231 7.23 -3.78 11.64
N THR A 232 6.18 -4.56 11.40
CA THR A 232 6.24 -6.02 11.37
C THR A 232 5.69 -6.58 10.06
N PHE A 233 6.44 -7.48 9.45
CA PHE A 233 6.09 -8.22 8.24
C PHE A 233 6.11 -9.71 8.57
N ASN A 234 4.94 -10.34 8.65
CA ASN A 234 4.81 -11.77 8.92
C ASN A 234 4.20 -12.52 7.73
N ASN A 235 4.81 -13.63 7.36
CA ASN A 235 4.25 -14.60 6.41
C ASN A 235 3.83 -13.98 5.06
N ASN A 236 4.46 -12.88 4.64
CA ASN A 236 4.13 -12.29 3.34
C ASN A 236 4.87 -13.05 2.24
N ASN A 237 4.24 -13.14 1.07
CA ASN A 237 4.69 -13.99 -0.03
C ASN A 237 4.87 -13.20 -1.32
N VAL A 238 5.99 -13.38 -2.01
CA VAL A 238 6.21 -12.92 -3.39
C VAL A 238 6.27 -14.15 -4.26
N GLY A 239 5.25 -14.35 -5.09
CA GLY A 239 5.28 -15.38 -6.12
C GLY A 239 6.03 -14.93 -7.37
N GLY A 240 6.27 -15.88 -8.28
CA GLY A 240 6.61 -15.64 -9.68
C GLY A 240 8.10 -15.54 -10.00
N ASP A 241 8.41 -15.67 -11.30
CA ASP A 241 9.79 -15.78 -11.80
C ASP A 241 10.47 -14.42 -12.05
N TYR A 242 9.74 -13.30 -11.96
CA TYR A 242 10.17 -12.00 -12.46
C TYR A 242 11.05 -11.19 -11.48
N TYR A 243 11.92 -10.36 -12.05
CA TYR A 243 12.89 -9.47 -11.38
C TYR A 243 12.19 -8.40 -10.53
N GLY A 244 11.94 -8.68 -9.25
CA GLY A 244 11.09 -7.79 -8.45
C GLY A 244 11.21 -7.88 -6.93
N GLY A 245 12.35 -7.46 -6.38
CA GLY A 245 12.49 -7.04 -4.98
C GLY A 245 12.19 -8.08 -3.91
N GLY A 246 12.35 -7.66 -2.65
CA GLY A 246 12.03 -8.45 -1.49
C GLY A 246 10.57 -8.32 -1.09
N VAL A 247 10.19 -9.02 -0.02
CA VAL A 247 8.89 -8.82 0.63
C VAL A 247 8.65 -7.35 1.02
N VAL A 248 9.74 -6.62 1.28
CA VAL A 248 9.75 -5.16 1.23
C VAL A 248 10.85 -4.69 0.30
N GLY A 249 10.53 -3.82 -0.66
CA GLY A 249 11.50 -3.33 -1.64
C GLY A 249 11.50 -1.82 -1.78
N ASN A 250 12.68 -1.24 -2.05
CA ASN A 250 12.81 0.12 -2.55
C ASN A 250 13.68 0.16 -3.83
N GLU A 251 13.15 0.79 -4.86
CA GLU A 251 13.83 1.09 -6.13
C GLU A 251 14.50 2.47 -6.16
N GLY A 252 14.19 3.37 -5.23
CA GLY A 252 14.83 4.68 -5.17
C GLY A 252 16.09 4.77 -4.30
N ASN A 253 16.53 6.02 -4.14
CA ASN A 253 17.80 6.46 -3.56
C ASN A 253 18.15 5.96 -2.14
N ASN A 254 17.17 5.92 -1.23
CA ASN A 254 17.42 5.64 0.18
C ASN A 254 16.37 4.69 0.75
N PHE A 255 16.81 3.52 1.19
CA PHE A 255 15.98 2.60 1.96
C PHE A 255 16.50 2.49 3.39
N THR A 256 15.65 2.84 4.36
CA THR A 256 16.00 2.78 5.78
C THR A 256 15.01 1.92 6.55
N VAL A 257 15.52 0.90 7.23
CA VAL A 257 14.73 -0.03 8.06
C VAL A 257 15.23 0.03 9.50
N ILE A 258 14.36 0.42 10.42
CA ILE A 258 14.70 0.65 11.83
C ILE A 258 13.74 -0.11 12.74
N ASN A 259 14.27 -0.82 13.73
CA ASN A 259 13.49 -1.50 14.79
C ASN A 259 12.35 -2.38 14.24
N SER A 260 12.55 -3.04 13.10
CA SER A 260 11.48 -3.75 12.40
C SER A 260 11.70 -5.26 12.39
N LEU A 261 10.61 -6.02 12.30
CA LEU A 261 10.59 -7.48 12.30
C LEU A 261 10.12 -8.02 10.95
N PHE A 262 10.93 -8.91 10.38
CA PHE A 262 10.62 -9.68 9.18
C PHE A 262 10.63 -11.16 9.55
N ASN A 263 9.46 -11.78 9.63
CA ASN A 263 9.30 -13.13 10.11
C ASN A 263 8.55 -14.00 9.09
N ASN A 264 9.13 -15.16 8.74
CA ASN A 264 8.54 -16.16 7.84
C ASN A 264 8.13 -15.60 6.47
N ASN A 265 8.79 -14.57 5.96
CA ASN A 265 8.44 -14.03 4.65
C ASN A 265 9.13 -14.84 3.55
N ILE A 266 8.44 -15.05 2.44
CA ILE A 266 8.85 -15.93 1.35
C ILE A 266 8.86 -15.13 0.05
N ALA A 267 9.90 -15.29 -0.75
CA ALA A 267 9.91 -14.84 -2.14
C ALA A 267 10.36 -15.98 -3.02
N ASP A 268 9.68 -16.25 -4.13
CA ASP A 268 10.08 -17.32 -5.03
C ASP A 268 11.50 -17.05 -5.54
N ASN A 269 11.80 -15.89 -6.13
CA ASN A 269 13.11 -15.68 -6.75
C ASN A 269 14.11 -14.86 -5.91
N PHE A 270 13.84 -13.56 -5.64
CA PHE A 270 14.90 -12.63 -5.24
C PHE A 270 15.21 -12.57 -3.74
N THR A 271 14.34 -11.96 -2.94
CA THR A 271 14.66 -11.67 -1.53
C THR A 271 13.52 -11.99 -0.58
N GLY A 272 13.73 -12.91 0.37
CA GLY A 272 12.67 -13.35 1.27
C GLY A 272 12.27 -12.29 2.30
N GLY A 273 13.18 -11.40 2.69
CA GLY A 273 12.91 -10.30 3.62
C GLY A 273 12.84 -8.93 2.93
N ALA A 274 13.91 -8.15 3.00
CA ALA A 274 13.94 -6.77 2.53
C ALA A 274 15.02 -6.54 1.47
N SER A 275 14.68 -5.81 0.41
CA SER A 275 15.62 -5.49 -0.67
C SER A 275 15.81 -3.99 -0.93
N GLY A 276 17.05 -3.61 -1.23
CA GLY A 276 17.39 -2.30 -1.82
C GLY A 276 17.97 -2.48 -3.23
N ASN A 277 17.54 -1.65 -4.18
CA ASN A 277 17.95 -1.74 -5.58
C ASN A 277 19.13 -0.81 -5.98
N SER A 278 19.50 -0.88 -7.27
CA SER A 278 20.77 -0.43 -7.87
C SER A 278 21.01 1.07 -7.74
N GLU A 279 22.28 1.44 -7.46
CA GLU A 279 22.86 2.81 -7.32
C GLU A 279 22.76 3.49 -5.93
N HIS A 280 22.27 2.80 -4.88
CA HIS A 280 21.65 3.52 -3.74
C HIS A 280 22.02 3.02 -2.32
N TYR A 281 21.55 3.73 -1.28
CA TYR A 281 21.85 3.46 0.13
C TYR A 281 20.77 2.60 0.80
N PHE A 282 21.15 1.41 1.28
CA PHE A 282 20.30 0.59 2.13
C PHE A 282 20.85 0.53 3.55
N THR A 283 20.09 1.06 4.52
CA THR A 283 20.43 1.08 5.94
C THR A 283 19.44 0.24 6.75
N VAL A 284 19.96 -0.69 7.57
CA VAL A 284 19.19 -1.54 8.47
C VAL A 284 19.74 -1.41 9.89
N ILE A 285 18.89 -1.01 10.83
CA ILE A 285 19.29 -0.74 12.22
C ILE A 285 18.33 -1.44 13.17
N ASN A 286 18.87 -2.11 14.19
CA ASN A 286 18.10 -2.72 15.30
C ASN A 286 16.95 -3.63 14.82
N SER A 287 17.10 -4.29 13.67
CA SER A 287 16.01 -5.03 13.03
C SER A 287 16.25 -6.54 13.09
N ILE A 288 15.18 -7.33 12.99
CA ILE A 288 15.21 -8.78 13.13
C ILE A 288 14.64 -9.41 11.86
N PHE A 289 15.40 -10.30 11.24
CA PHE A 289 15.01 -11.12 10.11
C PHE A 289 15.06 -12.59 10.53
N ILE A 290 13.91 -13.23 10.65
CA ILE A 290 13.78 -14.61 11.10
C ILE A 290 12.97 -15.47 10.12
N ASN A 291 13.47 -16.67 9.82
CA ASN A 291 12.79 -17.66 8.97
C ASN A 291 12.39 -17.15 7.58
N ASN A 292 13.06 -16.13 7.04
CA ASN A 292 12.74 -15.65 5.70
C ASN A 292 13.40 -16.55 4.65
N ARG A 293 12.71 -16.81 3.54
CA ARG A 293 13.16 -17.74 2.49
C ARG A 293 13.07 -17.11 1.11
N ALA A 294 14.08 -17.36 0.28
CA ALA A 294 13.95 -17.16 -1.16
C ALA A 294 14.76 -18.17 -1.98
N ILE A 295 14.65 -18.17 -3.30
CA ILE A 295 15.63 -18.89 -4.14
C ILE A 295 17.00 -18.23 -3.99
N GLN A 296 17.11 -16.91 -4.17
CA GLN A 296 18.41 -16.24 -4.19
C GLN A 296 18.86 -15.71 -2.82
N LYS A 297 18.06 -14.87 -2.14
CA LYS A 297 18.51 -14.14 -0.93
C LYS A 297 17.51 -14.28 0.21
N GLY A 298 17.84 -15.02 1.27
CA GLY A 298 16.85 -15.38 2.29
C GLY A 298 16.29 -14.19 3.08
N ALA A 299 17.15 -13.34 3.66
CA ALA A 299 16.72 -12.21 4.49
C ALA A 299 16.90 -10.82 3.84
N ILE A 300 18.12 -10.44 3.47
CA ILE A 300 18.39 -9.14 2.82
C ILE A 300 18.98 -9.36 1.44
N GLY A 301 18.49 -8.60 0.47
CA GLY A 301 19.09 -8.46 -0.84
C GLY A 301 19.47 -7.01 -1.10
N ASN A 302 20.73 -6.74 -1.37
CA ASN A 302 21.17 -5.42 -1.80
C ASN A 302 21.87 -5.53 -3.14
N ILE A 303 21.36 -4.84 -4.15
CA ILE A 303 22.04 -4.69 -5.45
C ILE A 303 22.52 -3.25 -5.68
N GLY A 304 22.34 -2.36 -4.68
CA GLY A 304 22.84 -0.97 -4.66
C GLY A 304 24.29 -0.85 -4.22
N GLU A 305 24.84 0.37 -4.23
CA GLU A 305 26.26 0.62 -3.93
C GLU A 305 26.63 0.44 -2.44
N ASN A 306 25.69 0.73 -1.54
CA ASN A 306 25.98 0.83 -0.11
C ASN A 306 24.97 0.04 0.72
N LEU A 307 25.46 -0.87 1.56
CA LEU A 307 24.67 -1.55 2.60
C LEU A 307 25.27 -1.27 3.97
N THR A 308 24.47 -0.74 4.89
CA THR A 308 24.84 -0.57 6.30
C THR A 308 23.89 -1.35 7.19
N VAL A 309 24.40 -2.30 7.98
CA VAL A 309 23.63 -3.11 8.92
C VAL A 309 24.19 -2.95 10.33
N ILE A 310 23.37 -2.47 11.26
CA ILE A 310 23.79 -2.14 12.62
C ILE A 310 22.86 -2.82 13.62
N ASN A 311 23.41 -3.45 14.65
CA ASN A 311 22.67 -4.02 15.79
C ASN A 311 21.50 -4.95 15.39
N SER A 312 21.61 -5.66 14.27
CA SER A 312 20.49 -6.43 13.69
C SER A 312 20.70 -7.94 13.84
N LYS A 313 19.62 -8.72 13.76
CA LYS A 313 19.64 -10.18 13.96
C LYS A 313 19.07 -10.92 12.75
N PHE A 314 19.77 -11.96 12.31
CA PHE A 314 19.41 -12.82 11.19
C PHE A 314 19.37 -14.27 11.67
N MET A 315 18.18 -14.85 11.77
CA MET A 315 17.97 -16.17 12.37
C MET A 315 17.22 -17.10 11.43
N ASN A 316 17.74 -18.30 11.17
CA ASN A 316 17.06 -19.35 10.42
C ASN A 316 16.56 -18.92 9.02
N ASN A 317 17.17 -17.91 8.40
CA ASN A 317 16.82 -17.54 7.04
C ASN A 317 17.44 -18.55 6.07
N SER A 318 16.82 -18.79 4.92
CA SER A 318 17.33 -19.76 3.96
C SER A 318 17.26 -19.28 2.53
N ALA A 319 18.23 -19.68 1.71
CA ALA A 319 18.16 -19.55 0.26
C ALA A 319 18.29 -20.90 -0.43
N GLU A 320 17.66 -21.09 -1.58
CA GLU A 320 17.77 -22.33 -2.37
C GLU A 320 19.02 -22.36 -3.25
N GLU A 321 19.57 -21.20 -3.61
CA GLU A 321 20.74 -21.07 -4.47
C GLU A 321 21.88 -20.30 -3.81
N TYR A 322 21.65 -19.06 -3.35
CA TYR A 322 22.71 -18.14 -2.95
C TYR A 322 22.68 -17.71 -1.48
N ASP A 323 22.41 -16.45 -1.14
CA ASP A 323 22.77 -15.90 0.16
C ASP A 323 21.65 -16.01 1.20
N ALA A 324 21.82 -16.81 2.26
CA ALA A 324 20.74 -17.03 3.23
C ALA A 324 20.39 -15.79 4.07
N ALA A 325 21.40 -15.08 4.60
CA ALA A 325 21.20 -13.96 5.51
C ALA A 325 21.21 -12.60 4.80
N ILE A 326 22.29 -12.31 4.09
CA ILE A 326 22.51 -11.04 3.40
C ILE A 326 23.21 -11.36 2.08
N GLY A 327 22.55 -11.10 0.96
CA GLY A 327 23.18 -11.08 -0.36
C GLY A 327 23.36 -9.66 -0.85
N ALA A 328 24.60 -9.17 -0.82
CA ALA A 328 24.94 -7.79 -1.17
C ALA A 328 25.95 -7.76 -2.33
N ALA A 329 25.51 -7.29 -3.50
CA ALA A 329 26.35 -7.02 -4.68
C ALA A 329 26.79 -5.56 -4.69
N SER A 330 27.33 -5.08 -3.57
CA SER A 330 27.58 -3.67 -3.30
C SER A 330 29.06 -3.41 -3.03
N ASP A 331 29.59 -2.30 -3.52
CA ASP A 331 30.99 -1.91 -3.31
C ASP A 331 31.30 -1.64 -1.83
N ASN A 332 30.31 -1.18 -1.05
CA ASN A 332 30.50 -0.79 0.34
C ASN A 332 29.48 -1.47 1.28
N VAL A 333 29.92 -2.56 1.94
CA VAL A 333 29.14 -3.21 3.00
C VAL A 333 29.74 -2.90 4.36
N THR A 334 28.94 -2.32 5.26
CA THR A 334 29.29 -2.09 6.67
C THR A 334 28.35 -2.87 7.57
N ILE A 335 28.89 -3.76 8.40
CA ILE A 335 28.11 -4.54 9.38
C ILE A 335 28.70 -4.36 10.77
N ILE A 336 27.87 -3.90 11.70
CA ILE A 336 28.28 -3.54 13.06
C ILE A 336 27.33 -4.23 14.05
N ASN A 337 27.89 -4.90 15.06
CA ASN A 337 27.15 -5.46 16.21
C ASN A 337 25.93 -6.33 15.82
N SER A 338 26.01 -7.05 14.71
CA SER A 338 24.90 -7.85 14.20
C SER A 338 25.14 -9.35 14.44
N THR A 339 24.06 -10.12 14.58
CA THR A 339 24.10 -11.54 14.95
C THR A 339 23.48 -12.41 13.85
N PHE A 340 24.14 -13.50 13.50
CA PHE A 340 23.72 -14.46 12.48
C PHE A 340 23.61 -15.85 13.11
N ILE A 341 22.45 -16.49 13.04
CA ILE A 341 22.20 -17.79 13.68
C ILE A 341 21.48 -18.69 12.67
N ASN A 342 22.06 -19.85 12.35
CA ASN A 342 21.43 -20.91 11.55
C ASN A 342 20.89 -20.47 10.18
N ASN A 343 21.52 -19.51 9.51
CA ASN A 343 21.14 -19.16 8.15
C ASN A 343 21.75 -20.17 7.17
N ASN A 344 20.96 -20.70 6.23
CA ASN A 344 21.38 -21.81 5.39
C ASN A 344 21.11 -21.61 3.90
N ALA A 345 22.16 -21.76 3.10
CA ALA A 345 22.05 -21.84 1.65
C ALA A 345 23.20 -22.67 1.04
N PRO A 346 23.05 -23.17 -0.19
CA PRO A 346 24.02 -24.11 -0.74
C PRO A 346 25.27 -23.47 -1.31
N GLN A 347 25.21 -22.22 -1.78
CA GLN A 347 26.32 -21.50 -2.39
C GLN A 347 26.25 -20.00 -2.07
N VAL A 348 27.26 -19.23 -2.43
CA VAL A 348 27.28 -17.77 -2.30
C VAL A 348 27.22 -17.20 -3.72
N GLU A 349 26.45 -16.14 -3.93
CA GLU A 349 26.40 -15.48 -5.24
C GLU A 349 27.80 -14.94 -5.60
N GLN A 350 28.19 -15.08 -6.87
CA GLN A 350 29.48 -14.55 -7.31
C GLN A 350 29.50 -13.03 -7.06
N TYR A 351 30.55 -12.53 -6.41
CA TYR A 351 30.70 -11.12 -6.00
C TYR A 351 29.88 -10.65 -4.78
N THR A 352 29.27 -11.56 -4.00
CA THR A 352 28.67 -11.22 -2.70
C THR A 352 29.53 -11.64 -1.51
N LEU A 353 29.34 -10.97 -0.36
CA LEU A 353 30.06 -11.24 0.89
C LEU A 353 29.41 -12.39 1.68
N LEU A 354 30.15 -13.50 1.85
CA LEU A 354 29.74 -14.65 2.67
C LEU A 354 29.64 -14.28 4.16
N LEU A 355 28.43 -14.34 4.75
CA LEU A 355 28.18 -14.06 6.17
C LEU A 355 27.33 -15.15 6.86
N GLU A 356 27.46 -16.40 6.42
CA GLU A 356 26.54 -17.47 6.80
C GLU A 356 26.95 -18.25 8.07
N LYS A 357 28.18 -18.06 8.56
CA LYS A 357 28.73 -18.88 9.66
C LYS A 357 29.65 -18.06 10.60
N ILE A 358 29.06 -17.39 11.58
CA ILE A 358 29.75 -17.03 12.84
C ILE A 358 28.86 -17.42 14.01
#